data_AF-G9KE90-F1
#
_entry.id   AF-G9KE90-F1
#
_cell.length_a   1.000
_cell.length_b   1.000
_cell.length_c   1.000
_cell.angle_alpha   90.00
_cell.angle_beta   90.00
_cell.angle_gamma   90.00
#
_symmetry.space_group_name_H-M   'P 1'
#
loop_
_entity.id
_entity.type
_entity.pdbx_description
1 polymer ?
#
loop_
_entity_poly.entity_id
_entity_poly.type
_entity_poly.pdbx_seq_one_letter_code
_entity_poly.pdbx_strand_id
1 'polypeptide(L)'
;MAASRVLLLLSGRPVSPSFVQSVCRLLGAGPGFGPWPTHCGFKRGRLVLSDRPFPGASTTLPLQRPPFCPFVALDQQQLRARGSELPTNRGVDLGVAVILQSSDQTVLLTRRTSTLSLSPNLWVPPGGHVELDE
;
A
#
# COMPACT_ATOMS: atom_id res chain seq x y z
N MET A 1 -12.54 -5.81 15.74
CA MET A 1 -11.47 -5.00 15.12
C MET A 1 -11.08 -5.67 13.82
N ALA A 2 -11.11 -4.97 12.69
CA ALA A 2 -10.68 -5.54 11.41
C ALA A 2 -9.19 -5.93 11.49
N ALA A 3 -8.84 -7.14 11.09
CA ALA A 3 -7.45 -7.60 11.11
C ALA A 3 -6.62 -6.77 10.12
N SER A 4 -5.45 -6.27 10.55
CA SER A 4 -4.54 -5.52 9.69
C SER A 4 -4.09 -6.36 8.49
N ARG A 5 -4.39 -5.88 7.29
CA ARG A 5 -4.05 -6.56 6.02
C ARG A 5 -2.62 -6.28 5.57
N VAL A 6 -2.05 -5.15 6.02
CA VAL A 6 -0.66 -4.76 5.75
C VAL A 6 0.10 -4.70 7.07
N LEU A 7 1.23 -5.40 7.14
CA LEU A 7 2.16 -5.40 8.27
C LEU A 7 3.54 -4.97 7.79
N LEU A 8 4.24 -4.17 8.60
CA LEU A 8 5.62 -3.78 8.37
C LEU A 8 6.50 -4.50 9.39
N LEU A 9 7.53 -5.19 8.92
CA LEU A 9 8.50 -5.82 9.81
C LEU A 9 9.61 -4.81 10.11
N LEU A 10 9.46 -4.06 11.20
CA LEU A 10 10.41 -3.05 11.63
C LEU A 10 11.31 -3.63 12.72
N SER A 11 12.62 -3.65 12.49
CA SER A 11 13.60 -4.24 13.43
C SER A 11 13.24 -5.67 13.87
N GLY A 12 12.67 -6.47 12.94
CA GLY A 12 12.27 -7.85 13.20
C GLY A 12 10.92 -8.02 13.91
N ARG A 13 10.17 -6.94 14.17
CA ARG A 13 8.84 -7.00 14.80
C ARG A 13 7.74 -6.58 13.83
N PRO A 14 6.64 -7.35 13.70
CA PRO A 14 5.52 -6.96 12.86
C PRO A 14 4.74 -5.82 13.51
N VAL A 15 4.55 -4.74 12.77
CA VAL A 15 3.83 -3.54 13.18
C VAL A 15 2.73 -3.25 12.17
N SER A 16 1.52 -2.95 12.65
CA SER A 16 0.45 -2.42 11.81
C SER A 16 0.63 -0.90 11.66
N PRO A 17 0.86 -0.37 10.44
CA PRO A 17 0.96 1.07 10.26
C PRO A 17 -0.41 1.71 10.51
N SER A 18 -0.43 2.85 11.21
CA SER A 18 -1.65 3.65 11.35
C SER A 18 -2.00 4.33 10.02
N PHE A 19 -3.28 4.64 9.82
CA PHE A 19 -3.78 5.25 8.57
C PHE A 19 -3.05 6.56 8.18
N VAL A 20 -2.54 7.32 9.14
CA VAL A 20 -1.87 8.61 8.91
C VAL A 20 -0.36 8.50 8.71
N GLN A 21 0.20 7.30 8.71
CA GLN A 21 1.63 7.09 8.51
C GLN A 21 1.94 6.72 7.06
N SER A 22 3.02 7.30 6.53
CA SER A 22 3.57 6.88 5.24
C SER A 22 4.29 5.54 5.40
N VAL A 23 3.74 4.48 4.78
CA VAL A 23 4.34 3.14 4.73
C VAL A 23 5.76 3.20 4.16
N CYS A 24 5.96 3.95 3.07
CA CYS A 24 7.29 4.13 2.47
C CYS A 24 8.28 4.71 3.49
N ARG A 25 7.90 5.78 4.20
CA ARG A 25 8.78 6.42 5.20
C ARG A 25 9.12 5.47 6.35
N LEU A 26 8.16 4.68 6.83
CA LEU A 26 8.38 3.70 7.89
C LEU A 26 9.38 2.60 7.47
N LEU A 27 9.41 2.25 6.18
CA LEU A 27 10.37 1.31 5.60
C LEU A 27 11.71 1.97 5.20
N GLY A 28 12.00 3.17 5.72
CA GLY A 28 13.28 3.85 5.45
C GLY A 28 13.42 4.44 4.05
N ALA A 29 12.32 4.57 3.30
CA ALA A 29 12.35 5.23 2.00
C ALA A 29 12.80 6.68 2.13
N GLY A 30 13.80 7.07 1.33
CA GLY A 30 14.34 8.43 1.28
C GLY A 30 13.33 9.50 0.82
N PRO A 31 13.76 10.77 0.66
CA PRO A 31 12.88 11.87 0.29
C PRO A 31 12.30 11.76 -1.13
N GLY A 32 12.95 10.99 -2.02
CA GLY A 32 12.48 10.73 -3.38
C GLY A 32 11.14 9.97 -3.47
N PHE A 33 10.79 9.47 -4.65
CA PHE A 33 9.48 8.82 -4.91
C PHE A 33 9.57 7.30 -5.12
N GLY A 34 10.78 6.75 -4.97
CA GLY A 34 11.12 5.35 -5.23
C GLY A 34 11.61 5.17 -6.67
N PRO A 35 11.75 3.91 -7.14
CA PRO A 35 11.47 2.67 -6.41
C PRO A 35 12.51 2.36 -5.33
N TRP A 36 12.06 1.80 -4.20
CA TRP A 36 12.94 1.18 -3.22
C TRP A 36 12.72 -0.34 -3.19
N PRO A 37 13.79 -1.15 -3.20
CA PRO A 37 13.66 -2.59 -3.07
C PRO A 37 13.06 -2.92 -1.70
N THR A 38 11.91 -3.60 -1.70
CA THR A 38 11.19 -3.97 -0.48
C THR A 38 10.95 -5.46 -0.48
N HIS A 39 11.40 -6.14 0.57
CA HIS A 39 11.13 -7.56 0.77
C HIS A 39 9.67 -7.73 1.14
N CYS A 40 8.97 -8.63 0.46
CA CYS A 40 7.55 -8.84 0.66
C CYS A 40 7.22 -10.33 0.80
N GLY A 41 6.26 -10.61 1.68
CA GLY A 41 5.64 -11.91 1.84
C GLY A 41 4.14 -11.72 1.84
N PHE A 42 3.43 -12.51 1.05
CA PHE A 42 1.97 -12.50 0.98
C PHE A 42 1.43 -13.88 1.34
N LYS A 43 0.55 -13.95 2.35
CA LYS A 43 -0.05 -15.21 2.79
C LYS A 43 -1.43 -14.95 3.40
N ARG A 44 -2.46 -15.63 2.89
CA ARG A 44 -3.84 -15.58 3.43
C ARG A 44 -4.37 -14.14 3.55
N GLY A 45 -4.39 -13.40 2.44
CA GLY A 45 -4.85 -12.01 2.42
C GLY A 45 -4.03 -11.00 3.24
N ARG A 46 -2.84 -11.37 3.75
CA ARG A 46 -1.95 -10.49 4.51
C ARG A 46 -0.63 -10.26 3.80
N LEU A 47 -0.28 -8.98 3.63
CA LEU A 47 0.98 -8.53 3.07
C LEU A 47 1.93 -8.08 4.20
N VAL A 48 3.12 -8.67 4.25
CA VAL A 48 4.21 -8.28 5.13
C VAL A 48 5.29 -7.61 4.29
N LEU A 49 5.70 -6.40 4.67
CA LEU A 49 6.74 -5.62 3.99
C LEU A 49 7.92 -5.35 4.93
N SER A 50 9.13 -5.31 4.40
CA SER A 50 10.35 -5.06 5.16
C SER A 50 11.43 -4.42 4.29
N ASP A 51 12.23 -3.54 4.88
CA ASP A 51 13.46 -3.00 4.28
C ASP A 51 14.62 -4.00 4.33
N ARG A 52 14.48 -5.09 5.10
CA ARG A 52 15.45 -6.18 5.24
C ARG A 52 14.86 -7.54 4.90
N PRO A 53 15.68 -8.52 4.50
CA PRO A 53 15.22 -9.90 4.31
C PRO A 53 14.61 -10.48 5.59
N PHE A 54 13.60 -11.33 5.46
CA PHE A 54 12.98 -12.01 6.59
C PHE A 54 12.43 -13.40 6.20
N PRO A 55 12.30 -14.33 7.16
CA PRO A 55 11.68 -15.63 6.91
C PRO A 55 10.23 -15.48 6.43
N GLY A 56 9.93 -16.01 5.25
CA GLY A 56 8.61 -15.90 4.62
C GLY A 56 8.47 -14.77 3.61
N ALA A 57 9.51 -13.97 3.38
CA ALA A 57 9.58 -13.13 2.19
C ALA A 57 9.68 -14.03 0.94
N SER A 58 8.77 -13.84 -0.02
CA SER A 58 8.74 -14.61 -1.26
C SER A 58 9.43 -13.89 -2.41
N THR A 59 9.50 -12.55 -2.37
CA THR A 59 10.11 -11.76 -3.43
C THR A 59 10.52 -10.36 -2.94
N THR A 60 11.28 -9.64 -3.76
CA THR A 60 11.66 -8.25 -3.54
C THR A 60 11.05 -7.41 -4.65
N LEU A 61 10.17 -6.47 -4.28
CA LEU A 61 9.44 -5.63 -5.23
C LEU A 61 9.77 -4.15 -5.06
N PRO A 62 9.67 -3.36 -6.14
CA PRO A 62 9.81 -1.92 -6.07
C PRO A 62 8.60 -1.30 -5.36
N LEU A 63 8.83 -0.67 -4.21
CA LEU A 63 7.82 0.15 -3.55
C LEU A 63 7.99 1.61 -3.98
N GLN A 64 6.87 2.26 -4.33
CA GLN A 64 6.83 3.64 -4.81
C GLN A 64 5.64 4.39 -4.22
N ARG A 65 5.70 5.72 -4.33
CA ARG A 65 4.61 6.63 -3.98
C ARG A 65 4.51 7.76 -5.01
N PRO A 66 3.33 8.35 -5.24
CA PRO A 66 3.24 9.54 -6.08
C PRO A 66 3.92 10.75 -5.41
N PRO A 67 4.35 11.75 -6.19
CA PRO A 67 4.98 12.95 -5.65
C PRO A 67 4.05 13.78 -4.76
N PHE A 68 2.74 13.68 -5.01
CA PHE A 68 1.68 14.33 -4.23
C PHE A 68 1.16 13.45 -3.08
N CYS A 69 1.91 12.45 -2.61
CA CYS A 69 1.49 11.56 -1.54
C CYS A 69 1.18 12.36 -0.24
N PRO A 70 -0.08 12.37 0.24
CA PRO A 70 -0.46 13.20 1.38
C PRO A 70 0.26 12.76 2.65
N PHE A 71 0.46 11.45 2.85
CA PHE A 71 1.08 10.91 4.07
C PHE A 71 2.56 11.26 4.24
N VAL A 72 3.23 11.74 3.19
CA VAL A 72 4.58 12.30 3.28
C VAL A 72 4.52 13.76 3.73
N ALA A 73 3.58 14.53 3.18
CA ALA A 73 3.37 15.94 3.52
C ALA A 73 2.75 16.13 4.91
N LEU A 74 2.04 15.13 5.43
CA LEU A 74 1.48 15.16 6.78
C LEU A 74 2.60 15.11 7.83
N ASP A 75 2.72 16.18 8.61
CA ASP A 75 3.46 16.19 9.86
C ASP A 75 2.57 15.66 11.00
N GLN A 76 2.98 14.53 11.57
CA GLN A 76 2.25 13.90 12.68
C GLN A 76 2.26 14.74 13.96
N GLN A 77 3.27 15.58 14.18
CA GLN A 77 3.30 16.47 15.35
C GLN A 77 2.27 17.58 15.21
N GLN A 78 2.14 18.17 14.02
CA GLN A 78 1.13 19.20 13.75
C GLN A 78 -0.30 18.65 13.79
N LEU A 79 -0.53 17.42 13.30
CA LEU A 79 -1.85 16.78 13.39
C LEU A 79 -2.28 16.56 14.84
N ARG A 80 -1.38 16.08 15.70
CA ARG A 80 -1.64 15.91 17.14
C ARG A 80 -1.83 17.24 17.85
N ALA A 81 -1.04 18.26 17.51
CA ALA A 81 -1.15 19.60 18.07
C ALA A 81 -2.46 20.31 17.70
N ARG A 82 -3.06 19.99 16.55
CA ARG A 82 -4.34 20.55 16.11
C ARG A 82 -5.57 19.89 16.76
N GLY A 83 -5.39 18.95 17.68
CA GLY A 83 -6.50 18.27 18.37
C GLY A 83 -7.38 17.43 17.45
N SER A 84 -6.92 17.14 16.22
CA SER A 84 -7.65 16.27 15.31
C SER A 84 -7.57 14.84 15.84
N GLU A 85 -8.72 14.26 16.19
CA GLU A 85 -8.78 12.83 16.48
C GLU A 85 -8.30 12.06 15.25
N LEU A 86 -7.19 11.33 15.42
CA LEU A 86 -6.67 10.48 14.37
C LEU A 86 -7.62 9.29 14.20
N PRO A 87 -7.93 8.85 12.97
CA PRO A 87 -8.75 7.68 12.76
C PRO A 87 -8.11 6.45 13.41
N THR A 88 -8.63 6.02 14.56
CA THR A 88 -8.16 4.83 15.29
C THR A 88 -8.75 3.54 14.73
N ASN A 89 -9.92 3.64 14.08
CA ASN A 89 -10.65 2.51 13.49
C ASN A 89 -10.29 2.25 12.01
N ARG A 90 -9.24 2.89 11.47
CA ARG A 90 -8.81 2.74 10.07
C ARG A 90 -7.34 2.36 10.00
N GLY A 91 -7.03 1.38 9.14
CA GLY A 91 -5.68 0.94 8.83
C GLY A 91 -5.32 1.22 7.37
N VAL A 92 -4.23 0.62 6.92
CA VAL A 92 -3.85 0.60 5.50
C VAL A 92 -4.55 -0.58 4.82
N ASP A 93 -5.39 -0.28 3.84
CA ASP A 93 -6.07 -1.28 3.03
C ASP A 93 -5.11 -1.92 2.02
N LEU A 94 -5.44 -3.15 1.60
CA LEU A 94 -4.69 -3.91 0.61
C LEU A 94 -5.55 -4.13 -0.64
N GLY A 95 -5.03 -3.72 -1.79
CA GLY A 95 -5.63 -3.96 -3.09
C GLY A 95 -4.68 -4.70 -4.02
N VAL A 96 -5.25 -5.36 -5.02
CA VAL A 96 -4.55 -6.07 -6.09
C VAL A 96 -5.06 -5.58 -7.44
N ALA A 97 -4.15 -5.46 -8.41
CA ALA A 97 -4.48 -5.17 -9.79
C ALA A 97 -3.61 -6.03 -10.71
N VAL A 98 -4.16 -6.43 -11.86
CA VAL A 98 -3.53 -7.39 -12.77
C VAL A 98 -3.23 -6.72 -14.11
N ILE A 99 -1.97 -6.78 -14.53
CA ILE A 99 -1.57 -6.45 -15.89
C ILE A 99 -1.70 -7.72 -16.73
N LEU A 100 -2.80 -7.83 -17.49
CA LEU A 100 -3.00 -8.94 -18.42
C LEU A 100 -2.37 -8.58 -19.76
N GLN A 101 -1.34 -9.33 -20.15
CA GLN A 101 -0.63 -9.16 -21.42
C GLN A 101 -0.99 -10.31 -22.37
N SER A 102 -1.39 -10.01 -23.60
CA SER A 102 -1.64 -11.00 -24.66
C SER A 102 -0.35 -11.33 -25.43
N SER A 103 -0.41 -12.36 -26.27
CA SER A 103 0.74 -12.85 -27.07
C SER A 103 1.28 -11.82 -28.07
N ASP A 104 0.46 -10.84 -28.47
CA ASP A 104 0.83 -9.70 -29.32
C ASP A 104 1.47 -8.54 -28.53
N GLN A 105 1.78 -8.76 -27.25
CA GLN A 105 2.41 -7.80 -26.34
C GLN A 105 1.55 -6.57 -26.01
N THR A 106 0.24 -6.63 -26.20
CA THR A 106 -0.69 -5.58 -25.73
C THR A 106 -1.17 -5.86 -24.31
N VAL A 107 -1.58 -4.81 -23.59
CA VAL A 107 -2.06 -4.90 -22.19
C VAL A 107 -3.52 -4.48 -22.08
N LEU A 108 -4.31 -5.23 -21.32
CA LEU A 108 -5.71 -4.90 -21.06
C LEU A 108 -5.83 -3.83 -19.97
N LEU A 109 -6.57 -2.76 -20.30
CA LEU A 109 -7.05 -1.78 -19.33
C LEU A 109 -8.57 -1.72 -19.37
N THR A 110 -9.15 -1.35 -18.24
CA THR A 110 -10.59 -1.14 -18.09
C THR A 110 -10.86 0.31 -17.71
N ARG A 111 -11.86 0.93 -18.33
CA ARG A 111 -12.33 2.26 -17.93
C ARG A 111 -13.41 2.11 -16.88
N ARG A 112 -13.19 2.71 -15.71
CA ARG A 112 -14.18 2.73 -14.63
C ARG A 112 -15.45 3.45 -15.09
N THR A 113 -16.62 2.91 -14.71
CA THR A 113 -17.91 3.50 -15.11
C THR A 113 -18.05 4.93 -14.59
N SER A 114 -18.73 5.77 -15.38
CA SER A 114 -18.96 7.19 -15.09
C SER A 114 -19.85 7.41 -13.86
N THR A 115 -20.58 6.38 -13.44
CA THR A 115 -21.53 6.45 -12.31
C THR A 115 -20.88 6.20 -10.94
N LEU A 116 -19.58 5.88 -10.87
CA LEU A 116 -18.89 5.69 -9.59
C LEU A 116 -18.64 7.02 -8.88
N SER A 117 -18.85 7.02 -7.56
CA SER A 117 -18.52 8.17 -6.70
C SER A 117 -17.01 8.36 -6.52
N LEU A 118 -16.23 7.28 -6.59
CA LEU A 118 -14.78 7.30 -6.41
C LEU A 118 -14.06 6.96 -7.71
N SER A 119 -13.27 7.92 -8.19
CA SER A 119 -12.41 7.81 -9.37
C SER A 119 -13.13 7.29 -10.63
N PRO A 120 -14.24 7.92 -11.06
CA PRO A 120 -14.93 7.53 -12.29
C PRO A 120 -14.06 7.81 -13.52
N ASN A 121 -14.34 7.12 -14.63
CA ASN A 121 -13.73 7.35 -15.94
C ASN A 121 -12.21 7.10 -16.05
N LEU A 122 -11.52 6.66 -14.99
CA LEU A 122 -10.10 6.31 -15.03
C LEU A 122 -9.88 4.99 -15.77
N TRP A 123 -8.84 4.97 -16.61
CA TRP A 123 -8.28 3.74 -17.18
C TRP A 123 -7.34 3.11 -16.17
N VAL A 124 -7.67 1.90 -15.71
CA VAL A 124 -6.88 1.15 -14.74
C VAL A 124 -6.82 -0.32 -15.16
N PRO A 125 -5.76 -1.05 -14.81
CA PRO A 125 -5.79 -2.50 -14.90
C PRO A 125 -6.93 -3.06 -14.03
N PRO A 126 -7.56 -4.17 -14.43
CA PRO A 126 -8.59 -4.80 -13.62
C PRO A 126 -8.03 -5.17 -12.23
N GLY A 127 -8.79 -4.87 -11.19
CA GLY A 127 -8.34 -5.01 -9.81
C GLY A 127 -9.39 -4.61 -8.78
N GLY A 128 -9.07 -4.81 -7.51
CA GLY A 128 -9.98 -4.61 -6.39
C GLY A 128 -9.30 -4.75 -5.03
N HIS A 129 -10.11 -4.85 -3.98
CA HIS A 129 -9.63 -5.17 -2.64
C HIS A 129 -9.24 -6.65 -2.58
N VAL A 130 -8.22 -6.97 -1.79
CA VAL A 130 -7.84 -8.37 -1.53
C VAL A 130 -8.76 -8.91 -0.43
N GLU A 131 -9.37 -10.07 -0.66
CA GLU A 131 -10.19 -10.74 0.34
C GLU A 131 -9.33 -11.49 1.38
N LEU A 132 -9.94 -11.74 2.54
CA LEU A 132 -9.28 -12.54 3.57
C LEU A 132 -9.25 -14.02 3.13
N ASP A 133 -8.09 -14.65 3.30
CA ASP A 133 -7.85 -16.07 2.98
C ASP A 133 -7.95 -16.47 1.49
N GLU A 134 -7.98 -15.50 0.57
CA GLU A 134 -7.72 -15.70 -0.88
C GLU A 134 -6.22 -15.88 -1.18
#